data_AF-A0A091IB05-F1
#
_entry.id   AF-A0A091IB05-F1
#
_cell.length_a   1.000
_cell.length_b   1.000
_cell.length_c   1.000
_cell.angle_alpha   90.00
_cell.angle_beta   90.00
_cell.angle_gamma   90.00
#
_symmetry.space_group_name_H-M   'P 1'
#
loop_
_entity.id
_entity.type
_entity.pdbx_description
1 polymer ?
#
loop_
_entity_poly.entity_id
_entity_poly.type
_entity_poly.pdbx_seq_one_letter_code
_entity_poly.pdbx_strand_id
1 'polypeptide(L)'
;SAGQYFTTLHTLLCHLLSCSVSRSSPQLLQEIPEAHKPTKGKEVWLAFQDVASLLANLLSQLKTFTFARKCPFPHVVRAGTVFIPIHVVKEKLFPKLPGASVDQVLQEHKVELRPTTLSEERHLRDLKLKSCTSRMLKLLALKRLPDIYPDLLILHWHNSIRQQLG
;
A
#
# COMPACT_ATOMS: atom_id res chain seq x y z
N SER A 1 -11.34 16.42 3.04
CA SER A 1 -11.76 15.72 1.79
C SER A 1 -11.61 14.21 1.95
N ALA A 2 -12.24 13.38 1.10
CA ALA A 2 -12.15 11.92 1.21
C ALA A 2 -10.71 11.38 1.10
N GLY A 3 -9.85 12.07 0.33
CA GLY A 3 -8.42 11.78 0.27
C GLY A 3 -7.69 11.99 1.60
N GLN A 4 -7.96 13.09 2.30
CA GLN A 4 -7.38 13.35 3.62
C GLN A 4 -7.81 12.30 4.64
N TYR A 5 -9.09 11.91 4.64
CA TYR A 5 -9.59 10.86 5.52
C TYR A 5 -8.89 9.52 5.27
N PHE A 6 -8.73 9.13 4.00
CA PHE A 6 -7.95 7.94 3.65
C PHE A 6 -6.50 8.02 4.15
N THR A 7 -5.82 9.17 3.93
CA THR A 7 -4.45 9.36 4.41
C THR A 7 -4.36 9.25 5.93
N THR A 8 -5.30 9.82 6.67
CA THR A 8 -5.36 9.68 8.13
C THR A 8 -5.50 8.23 8.57
N LEU A 9 -6.42 7.46 7.97
CA LEU A 9 -6.58 6.04 8.26
C LEU A 9 -5.29 5.26 7.96
N HIS A 10 -4.69 5.49 6.80
CA HIS A 10 -3.45 4.84 6.40
C HIS A 10 -2.30 5.14 7.38
N THR A 11 -2.08 6.42 7.71
CA THR A 11 -1.01 6.82 8.64
C THR A 11 -1.24 6.26 10.04
N LEU A 12 -2.49 6.29 10.53
CA LEU A 12 -2.84 5.71 11.83
C LEU A 12 -2.58 4.20 11.86
N LEU A 13 -2.97 3.47 10.82
CA LEU A 13 -2.76 2.04 10.74
C LEU A 13 -1.26 1.68 10.69
N CYS A 14 -0.47 2.38 9.87
CA CYS A 14 0.98 2.21 9.84
C CYS A 14 1.63 2.53 11.19
N HIS A 15 1.15 3.56 11.88
CA HIS A 15 1.65 3.94 13.21
C HIS A 15 1.33 2.86 14.26
N LEU A 16 0.09 2.37 14.32
CA LEU A 16 -0.30 1.30 15.23
C LEU A 16 0.51 0.02 15.00
N LEU A 17 0.74 -0.33 13.74
CA LEU A 17 1.60 -1.46 13.38
C LEU A 17 3.02 -1.27 13.88
N SER A 18 3.63 -0.11 13.65
CA SER A 18 4.98 0.16 14.16
C SER A 18 5.03 0.20 15.70
N CYS A 19 4.01 0.74 16.38
CA CYS A 19 3.90 0.71 17.84
C CYS A 19 3.73 -0.70 18.40
N SER A 20 3.05 -1.58 17.69
CA SER A 20 2.91 -2.99 18.09
C SER A 20 4.27 -3.69 18.18
N VAL A 21 5.16 -3.38 17.21
CA VAL A 21 6.53 -3.89 17.19
C VAL A 21 7.34 -3.31 18.35
N SER A 22 7.30 -1.99 18.56
CA SER A 22 8.10 -1.35 19.62
C SER A 22 7.68 -1.77 21.04
N ARG A 23 6.45 -2.25 21.22
CA ARG A 23 5.91 -2.75 22.50
C ARG A 23 6.11 -4.25 22.69
N SER A 24 6.51 -4.97 21.64
CA SER A 24 6.75 -6.41 21.69
C SER A 24 8.15 -6.70 22.24
N SER A 25 8.32 -7.83 22.92
CA SER A 25 9.64 -8.25 23.38
C SER A 25 10.50 -8.71 22.20
N PRO A 26 11.84 -8.54 22.26
CA PRO A 26 12.73 -9.00 21.20
C PRO A 26 12.61 -10.52 20.95
N GLN A 27 12.37 -11.32 21.99
CA GLN A 27 12.16 -12.76 21.85
C GLN A 27 10.91 -13.06 21.00
N LEU A 28 9.79 -12.40 21.29
CA LEU A 28 8.56 -12.55 20.52
C LEU A 28 8.76 -12.15 19.06
N LEU A 29 9.53 -11.09 18.82
CA LEU A 29 9.81 -10.61 17.46
C LEU A 29 10.71 -11.54 16.65
N GLN A 30 11.67 -12.22 17.28
CA GLN A 30 12.54 -13.21 16.62
C GLN A 30 11.81 -14.50 16.26
N GLU A 31 10.76 -14.86 17.00
CA GLU A 31 9.94 -16.05 16.73
C GLU A 31 8.96 -15.86 15.57
N ILE A 32 8.71 -14.61 15.15
CA ILE A 32 7.81 -14.31 14.03
C ILE A 32 8.50 -14.71 12.72
N PRO A 33 7.92 -15.65 11.93
CA PRO A 33 8.51 -16.06 10.67
C PRO A 33 8.69 -14.88 9.73
N GLU A 34 9.82 -14.84 9.03
CA GLU A 34 10.07 -13.92 7.92
C GLU A 34 8.91 -13.91 6.91
N ALA A 35 8.69 -12.77 6.25
CA ALA A 35 7.53 -12.42 5.41
C ALA A 35 7.11 -13.45 4.34
N HIS A 36 7.91 -14.48 4.09
CA HIS A 36 7.66 -15.57 3.15
C HIS A 36 6.62 -16.61 3.64
N LYS A 37 6.13 -16.53 4.89
CA LYS A 37 4.99 -17.33 5.38
C LYS A 37 3.81 -16.44 5.81
N PRO A 38 2.93 -16.02 4.88
CA PRO A 38 1.91 -15.00 5.11
C PRO A 38 0.81 -15.39 6.12
N THR A 39 0.64 -16.67 6.43
CA THR A 39 -0.48 -17.14 7.26
C THR A 39 -0.30 -16.83 8.75
N LYS A 40 0.89 -17.04 9.34
CA LYS A 40 1.11 -16.79 10.78
C LYS A 40 1.26 -15.31 11.10
N GLY A 41 1.94 -14.53 10.26
CA GLY A 41 2.12 -13.09 10.49
C GLY A 41 0.78 -12.35 10.52
N LYS A 42 -0.15 -12.71 9.61
CA LYS A 42 -1.44 -12.03 9.45
C LYS A 42 -2.32 -12.08 10.70
N GLU A 43 -2.34 -13.20 11.41
CA GLU A 43 -3.14 -13.39 12.62
C GLU A 43 -2.59 -12.58 13.80
N VAL A 44 -1.26 -12.46 13.91
CA VAL A 44 -0.59 -11.76 15.02
C VAL A 44 -0.90 -10.27 15.00
N TRP A 45 -0.76 -9.60 13.84
CA TRP A 45 -0.98 -8.15 13.83
C TRP A 45 -2.46 -7.75 13.81
N LEU A 46 -3.33 -8.59 13.21
CA LEU A 46 -4.79 -8.36 13.25
C LEU A 46 -5.36 -8.50 14.67
N ALA A 47 -4.69 -9.21 15.57
CA ALA A 47 -5.08 -9.33 16.97
C ALA A 47 -4.81 -8.05 17.79
N PHE A 48 -4.01 -7.10 17.28
CA PHE A 48 -3.83 -5.82 17.95
C PHE A 48 -5.11 -4.98 17.88
N GLN A 49 -5.43 -4.34 19.00
CA GLN A 49 -6.62 -3.50 19.13
C GLN A 49 -6.72 -2.46 18.00
N ASP A 50 -7.94 -2.30 17.46
CA ASP A 50 -8.32 -1.36 16.41
C ASP A 50 -7.72 -1.58 15.01
N VAL A 51 -6.74 -2.46 14.86
CA VAL A 51 -6.11 -2.73 13.56
C VAL A 51 -7.12 -3.29 12.55
N ALA A 52 -7.89 -4.30 12.93
CA ALA A 52 -8.85 -4.95 12.05
C ALA A 52 -9.96 -3.99 11.58
N SER A 53 -10.47 -3.15 12.49
CA SER A 53 -11.52 -2.17 12.18
C SER A 53 -10.99 -1.02 11.31
N LEU A 54 -9.79 -0.52 11.59
CA LEU A 54 -9.13 0.50 10.77
C LEU A 54 -8.80 -0.02 9.36
N LEU A 55 -8.33 -1.27 9.25
CA LEU A 55 -8.12 -1.92 7.96
C LEU A 55 -9.44 -2.02 7.19
N ALA A 56 -10.51 -2.50 7.82
CA ALA A 56 -11.82 -2.62 7.17
C ALA A 56 -12.33 -1.27 6.66
N ASN A 57 -12.19 -0.21 7.47
CA ASN A 57 -12.57 1.16 7.09
C ASN A 57 -11.74 1.67 5.91
N LEU A 58 -10.42 1.44 5.94
CA LEU A 58 -9.52 1.83 4.86
C LEU A 58 -9.86 1.11 3.55
N LEU A 59 -10.07 -0.20 3.59
CA LEU A 59 -10.45 -1.00 2.43
C LEU A 59 -11.82 -0.55 1.87
N SER A 60 -12.76 -0.19 2.75
CA SER A 60 -14.06 0.37 2.35
C SER A 60 -13.90 1.71 1.59
N GLN A 61 -12.99 2.58 2.03
CA GLN A 61 -12.67 3.82 1.32
C GLN A 61 -12.11 3.54 -0.09
N LEU A 62 -11.17 2.59 -0.24
CA LEU A 62 -10.62 2.23 -1.55
C LEU A 62 -11.68 1.68 -2.51
N LYS A 63 -12.58 0.83 -2.00
CA LYS A 63 -13.73 0.32 -2.75
C LYS A 63 -14.65 1.46 -3.19
N THR A 64 -14.90 2.43 -2.29
CA THR A 64 -15.71 3.62 -2.57
C THR A 64 -15.09 4.49 -3.66
N PHE A 65 -13.77 4.71 -3.65
CA PHE A 65 -13.08 5.46 -4.72
C PHE A 65 -13.21 4.78 -6.08
N THR A 66 -13.18 3.45 -6.11
CA THR A 66 -13.36 2.67 -7.33
C THR A 66 -14.80 2.77 -7.83
N PHE A 67 -15.78 2.59 -6.95
CA PHE A 67 -17.21 2.62 -7.30
C PHE A 67 -17.67 4.02 -7.73
N ALA A 68 -17.37 5.04 -6.93
CA ALA A 68 -17.78 6.42 -7.20
C ALA A 68 -16.89 7.14 -8.23
N ARG A 69 -15.81 6.49 -8.70
CA ARG A 69 -14.76 7.07 -9.57
C ARG A 69 -14.16 8.38 -9.04
N LYS A 70 -14.21 8.60 -7.72
CA LYS A 70 -13.64 9.77 -7.03
C LYS A 70 -12.28 9.43 -6.44
N CYS A 71 -11.29 9.22 -7.30
CA CYS A 71 -9.95 8.86 -6.86
C CYS A 71 -9.21 10.07 -6.26
N PRO A 72 -8.71 9.99 -5.02
CA PRO A 72 -7.98 11.09 -4.39
C PRO A 72 -6.51 11.18 -4.81
N PHE A 73 -6.01 10.20 -5.57
CA PHE A 73 -4.62 10.13 -6.03
C PHE A 73 -4.47 10.71 -7.43
N PRO A 74 -3.25 11.09 -7.85
CA PRO A 74 -2.95 11.26 -9.28
C PRO A 74 -3.35 9.99 -10.04
N HIS A 75 -4.15 10.13 -11.09
CA HIS A 75 -4.73 9.00 -11.79
C HIS A 75 -4.99 9.31 -13.27
N VAL A 76 -5.24 8.24 -14.02
CA VAL A 76 -5.79 8.31 -15.37
C VAL A 76 -7.03 7.43 -15.44
N VAL A 77 -7.97 7.77 -16.32
CA VAL A 77 -9.17 6.95 -16.57
C VAL A 77 -9.13 6.45 -18.01
N ARG A 78 -9.24 5.14 -18.20
CA ARG A 78 -9.30 4.49 -19.52
C ARG A 78 -10.35 3.40 -19.52
N ALA A 79 -11.25 3.43 -20.50
CA ALA A 79 -12.38 2.49 -20.61
C ALA A 79 -13.16 2.36 -19.28
N GLY A 80 -13.42 3.50 -18.61
CA GLY A 80 -14.12 3.54 -17.32
C GLY A 80 -13.33 2.99 -16.12
N THR A 81 -12.11 2.50 -16.30
CA THR A 81 -11.24 2.00 -15.23
C THR A 81 -10.30 3.11 -14.77
N VAL A 82 -10.24 3.31 -13.44
CA VAL A 82 -9.29 4.23 -12.80
C VAL A 82 -7.96 3.52 -12.58
N PHE A 83 -6.87 4.16 -13.01
CA PHE A 83 -5.51 3.70 -12.79
C PHE A 83 -4.70 4.75 -12.02
N ILE A 84 -3.89 4.29 -11.08
CA ILE A 84 -2.92 5.11 -10.35
C ILE A 84 -1.50 4.70 -10.75
N PRO A 85 -0.53 5.62 -10.81
CA PRO A 85 0.86 5.25 -11.04
C PRO A 85 1.42 4.52 -9.83
N ILE A 86 2.30 3.54 -10.06
CA ILE A 86 2.90 2.72 -9.00
C ILE A 86 3.69 3.56 -7.99
N HIS A 87 4.17 4.74 -8.39
CA HIS A 87 4.69 5.76 -7.50
C HIS A 87 3.79 6.05 -6.29
N VAL A 88 2.46 6.07 -6.45
CA VAL A 88 1.53 6.29 -5.33
C VAL A 88 1.72 5.21 -4.26
N VAL A 89 1.83 3.95 -4.66
CA VAL A 89 2.02 2.85 -3.71
C VAL A 89 3.41 2.90 -3.09
N LYS A 90 4.46 3.02 -3.92
CA LYS A 90 5.85 2.90 -3.47
C LYS A 90 6.36 4.10 -2.68
N GLU A 91 5.96 5.32 -3.06
CA GLU A 91 6.57 6.55 -2.50
C GLU A 91 5.60 7.35 -1.64
N LYS A 92 4.29 7.15 -1.76
CA LYS A 92 3.29 7.90 -0.96
C LYS A 92 2.66 7.05 0.12
N LEU A 93 2.24 5.83 -0.21
CA LEU A 93 1.62 4.93 0.76
C LEU A 93 2.67 4.17 1.56
N PHE A 94 3.70 3.62 0.92
CA PHE A 94 4.70 2.81 1.61
C PHE A 94 6.13 3.28 1.36
N PRO A 95 6.46 4.56 1.64
CA PRO A 95 7.79 5.14 1.35
C PRO A 95 8.95 4.45 2.08
N LYS A 96 8.66 3.69 3.15
CA LYS A 96 9.67 2.96 3.92
C LYS A 96 9.95 1.55 3.38
N LEU A 97 9.15 1.07 2.42
CA LEU A 97 9.33 -0.25 1.84
C LEU A 97 10.29 -0.20 0.65
N PRO A 98 11.21 -1.17 0.52
CA PRO A 98 11.98 -1.34 -0.70
C PRO A 98 11.04 -1.55 -1.90
N GLY A 99 11.30 -0.83 -2.99
CA GLY A 99 10.47 -0.93 -4.20
C GLY A 99 10.35 -2.34 -4.77
N ALA A 100 11.39 -3.18 -4.58
CA ALA A 100 11.41 -4.58 -4.99
C ALA A 100 10.47 -5.46 -4.16
N SER A 101 10.34 -5.20 -2.86
CA SER A 101 9.39 -5.94 -1.99
C SER A 101 7.94 -5.63 -2.38
N VAL A 102 7.66 -4.38 -2.77
CA VAL A 102 6.34 -4.02 -3.33
C VAL A 102 6.11 -4.76 -4.66
N ASP A 103 7.13 -4.85 -5.52
CA ASP A 103 7.01 -5.60 -6.79
C ASP A 103 6.73 -7.08 -6.55
N GLN A 104 7.34 -7.69 -5.53
CA GLN A 104 7.07 -9.08 -5.16
C GLN A 104 5.61 -9.31 -4.77
N VAL A 105 5.00 -8.43 -3.95
CA VAL A 105 3.57 -8.53 -3.61
C VAL A 105 2.69 -8.41 -4.85
N LEU A 106 3.03 -7.50 -5.78
CA LEU A 106 2.30 -7.41 -7.05
C LEU A 106 2.39 -8.71 -7.85
N GLN A 107 3.58 -9.32 -7.90
CA GLN A 107 3.80 -10.59 -8.60
C GLN A 107 3.01 -11.73 -7.96
N GLU A 108 3.03 -11.87 -6.64
CA GLU A 108 2.29 -12.89 -5.88
C GLU A 108 0.78 -12.79 -6.12
N HIS A 109 0.26 -11.56 -6.21
CA HIS A 109 -1.14 -11.29 -6.54
C HIS A 109 -1.46 -11.31 -8.04
N LYS A 110 -0.49 -11.66 -8.88
CA LYS A 110 -0.60 -11.67 -10.35
C LYS A 110 -1.13 -10.32 -10.88
N VAL A 111 -0.71 -9.23 -10.25
CA VAL A 111 -1.06 -7.87 -10.63
C VAL A 111 -0.11 -7.40 -11.70
N GLU A 112 -0.63 -7.22 -12.91
CA GLU A 112 0.12 -6.66 -14.01
C GLU A 112 0.07 -5.12 -13.99
N LEU A 113 1.24 -4.49 -14.01
CA LEU A 113 1.36 -3.06 -14.21
C LEU A 113 1.43 -2.75 -15.70
N ARG A 114 0.50 -1.94 -16.20
CA ARG A 114 0.52 -1.52 -17.60
C ARG A 114 1.45 -0.33 -17.82
N PRO A 115 2.08 -0.22 -18.99
CA PRO A 115 2.78 1.02 -19.36
C PRO A 115 1.79 2.18 -19.54
N THR A 116 2.33 3.39 -19.44
CA THR A 116 1.66 4.64 -19.78
C THR A 116 1.82 4.97 -21.25
N THR A 117 0.80 5.57 -21.85
CA THR A 117 0.94 6.29 -23.11
C THR A 117 1.56 7.68 -22.88
N LEU A 118 2.07 8.32 -23.94
CA LEU A 118 2.66 9.66 -23.85
C LEU A 118 1.69 10.71 -23.29
N SER A 119 0.41 10.64 -23.65
CA SER A 119 -0.62 11.56 -23.13
C SER A 119 -0.92 11.31 -21.64
N GLU A 120 -0.99 10.05 -21.22
CA GLU A 120 -1.14 9.66 -19.82
C GLU A 120 0.08 10.12 -18.99
N GLU A 121 1.31 9.93 -19.47
CA GLU A 121 2.51 10.42 -18.78
C GLU A 121 2.49 11.93 -18.62
N ARG A 122 2.18 12.68 -19.68
CA ARG A 122 2.11 14.14 -19.63
C ARG A 122 1.10 14.58 -18.56
N HIS A 123 -0.10 14.01 -18.59
CA HIS A 123 -1.14 14.29 -17.60
C HIS A 123 -0.68 14.00 -16.16
N LEU A 124 -0.05 12.85 -15.92
CA LEU A 124 0.45 12.48 -14.60
C LEU A 124 1.57 13.43 -14.11
N ARG A 125 2.46 13.87 -15.01
CA ARG A 125 3.52 14.84 -14.68
C ARG A 125 2.92 16.18 -14.27
N ASP A 126 1.83 16.62 -14.90
CA ASP A 126 1.11 17.85 -14.50
C ASP A 126 0.47 17.70 -13.11
N LEU A 127 0.08 16.49 -12.70
CA LEU A 127 -0.43 16.14 -11.37
C LEU A 127 0.69 15.96 -10.31
N LYS A 128 1.72 16.81 -10.35
CA LYS A 128 2.84 16.86 -9.39
C LYS A 128 3.75 15.61 -9.40
N LEU A 129 3.82 14.86 -10.50
CA LEU A 129 4.75 13.72 -10.67
C LEU A 129 5.87 14.02 -11.67
N LYS A 130 6.28 15.29 -11.79
CA LYS A 130 7.20 15.78 -12.84
C LYS A 130 8.54 15.03 -12.90
N SER A 131 9.12 14.70 -11.74
CA SER A 131 10.43 14.04 -11.61
C SER A 131 10.38 12.51 -11.65
N CYS A 132 9.19 11.90 -11.79
CA CYS A 132 9.08 10.45 -11.82
C CYS A 132 9.67 9.84 -13.10
N THR A 133 10.42 8.76 -12.95
CA THR A 133 10.84 7.92 -14.09
C THR A 133 9.62 7.23 -14.71
N SER A 134 9.67 6.88 -16.00
CA SER A 134 8.57 6.15 -16.65
C SER A 134 8.23 4.82 -15.97
N ARG A 135 9.22 4.15 -15.36
CA ARG A 135 9.00 2.97 -14.53
C ARG A 135 8.07 3.25 -13.33
N MET A 136 8.20 4.42 -12.71
CA MET A 136 7.37 4.84 -11.57
C MET A 136 5.97 5.32 -12.00
N LEU A 137 5.78 5.59 -13.29
CA LEU A 137 4.50 5.96 -13.87
C LEU A 137 3.69 4.76 -14.38
N LYS A 138 4.27 3.54 -14.38
CA LYS A 138 3.51 2.31 -14.68
C LYS A 138 2.24 2.23 -13.84
N LEU A 139 1.16 1.81 -14.47
CA LEU A 139 -0.20 2.00 -13.97
C LEU A 139 -0.76 0.74 -13.33
N LEU A 140 -1.19 0.90 -12.08
CA LEU A 140 -1.94 -0.05 -11.30
C LEU A 140 -3.44 0.28 -11.41
N ALA A 141 -4.27 -0.70 -11.77
CA ALA A 141 -5.71 -0.53 -11.69
C ALA A 141 -6.14 -0.35 -10.22
N LEU A 142 -6.80 0.76 -9.89
CA LEU A 142 -7.15 1.10 -8.50
C LEU A 142 -7.95 -0.01 -7.80
N LYS A 143 -8.80 -0.71 -8.57
CA LYS A 143 -9.61 -1.85 -8.10
C LYS A 143 -8.79 -3.00 -7.51
N ARG A 144 -7.50 -3.13 -7.85
CA ARG A 144 -6.60 -4.17 -7.32
C ARG A 144 -5.95 -3.76 -6.00
N LEU A 145 -5.91 -2.45 -5.69
CA LEU A 145 -5.27 -1.94 -4.50
C LEU A 145 -5.87 -2.53 -3.19
N PRO A 146 -7.20 -2.66 -3.03
CA PRO A 146 -7.77 -3.32 -1.85
C PRO A 146 -7.28 -4.75 -1.63
N ASP A 147 -7.06 -5.52 -2.70
CA ASP A 147 -6.70 -6.94 -2.62
C ASP A 147 -5.26 -7.11 -2.13
N ILE A 148 -4.35 -6.24 -2.59
CA ILE A 148 -2.92 -6.29 -2.22
C ILE A 148 -2.59 -5.53 -0.93
N TYR A 149 -3.47 -4.63 -0.47
CA TYR A 149 -3.20 -3.72 0.65
C TYR A 149 -2.82 -4.44 1.96
N PRO A 150 -3.50 -5.54 2.36
CA PRO A 150 -3.13 -6.27 3.57
C PRO A 150 -1.70 -6.80 3.53
N ASP A 151 -1.24 -7.28 2.37
CA ASP A 151 0.12 -7.83 2.25
C ASP A 151 1.18 -6.73 2.23
N LEU A 152 0.85 -5.54 1.70
CA LEU A 152 1.70 -4.35 1.85
C LEU A 152 1.82 -3.91 3.31
N LEU A 153 0.76 -4.02 4.11
CA LEU A 153 0.81 -3.73 5.54
C LEU A 153 1.61 -4.79 6.32
N ILE A 154 1.49 -6.06 5.95
CA ILE A 154 2.32 -7.15 6.49
C ILE A 154 3.79 -6.84 6.22
N LEU A 155 4.13 -6.45 4.99
CA LEU A 155 5.49 -6.02 4.66
C LEU A 155 5.95 -4.82 5.50
N HIS A 156 5.10 -3.80 5.68
CA HIS A 156 5.42 -2.64 6.51
C HIS A 156 5.69 -3.03 7.97
N TRP A 157 4.90 -3.95 8.50
CA TRP A 157 5.08 -4.49 9.84
C TRP A 157 6.37 -5.30 9.98
N HIS A 158 6.66 -6.22 9.07
CA HIS A 158 7.94 -6.96 9.06
C HIS A 158 9.15 -6.04 8.88
N ASN A 159 9.04 -5.02 8.03
CA ASN A 159 10.09 -4.02 7.89
C ASN A 159 10.32 -3.26 9.21
N SER A 160 9.26 -2.96 9.95
CA SER A 160 9.36 -2.38 11.30
C SER A 160 10.03 -3.34 12.29
N ILE A 161 9.75 -4.64 12.22
CA ILE A 161 10.42 -5.66 13.05
C ILE A 161 11.92 -5.69 12.76
N ARG A 162 12.31 -5.78 11.49
CA ARG A 162 13.73 -5.78 11.09
C ARG A 162 14.45 -4.53 11.57
N GLN A 163 13.83 -3.35 11.42
CA GLN A 163 14.38 -2.09 11.94
C GLN A 163 14.55 -2.07 13.46
N GLN A 164 13.66 -2.75 14.21
CA GLN A 164 13.74 -2.85 15.67
C GLN A 164 14.82 -3.83 16.13
N LEU A 165 15.06 -4.90 15.38
CA LEU A 165 16.01 -5.96 15.74
C LEU A 165 17.47 -5.66 15.33
N GLY A 166 17.69 -4.74 14.39
CA GLY A 166 19.02 -4.37 13.90
C GLY A 166 19.41 -5.12 12.65
#